data_AF-A0A0N0NI86-F1
#
_entry.id   AF-A0A0N0NI86-F1
#
_cell.length_a   1.000
_cell.length_b   1.000
_cell.length_c   1.000
_cell.angle_alpha   90.00
_cell.angle_beta   90.00
_cell.angle_gamma   90.00
#
_symmetry.space_group_name_H-M   'P 1'
#
loop_
_entity.id
_entity.type
_entity.pdbx_description
1 polymer ?
#
loop_
_entity_poly.entity_id
_entity_poly.type
_entity_poly.pdbx_seq_one_letter_code
_entity_poly.pdbx_strand_id
1 'polypeptide(L)'
;MDDANIPSLLSLPLLGFIEQDDPIYLATRRKILSAKTNPYFLNGPKFSGIGGPHQGLKNAWPMSVLVQALTTDDEAEIIECLERVKNVSVFGLINESVNVETGVDVHSGDGMTRPWFAWANSVFAEVVLTLAEKRPGLIFGRKGRYVVGEGWIE
;
A
#
# COMPACT_ATOMS: atom_id res chain seq x y z
N MET A 1 14.19 -4.20 10.62
CA MET A 1 12.72 -4.38 10.63
C MET A 1 12.07 -3.08 10.18
N ASP A 2 10.79 -3.12 9.84
CA ASP A 2 9.95 -1.95 9.63
C ASP A 2 8.53 -2.25 10.10
N ASP A 3 7.74 -1.20 10.33
CA ASP A 3 6.34 -1.27 10.77
C ASP A 3 5.43 -0.61 9.71
N ALA A 4 4.16 -1.03 9.64
CA ALA A 4 3.20 -0.51 8.69
C ALA A 4 2.77 0.96 8.94
N ASN A 5 2.85 1.45 10.18
CA ASN A 5 2.46 2.81 10.52
C ASN A 5 3.46 3.84 9.94
N ILE A 6 2.93 4.95 9.39
CA ILE A 6 3.74 6.09 8.97
C ILE A 6 3.98 6.99 10.19
N PRO A 7 5.22 7.43 10.50
CA PRO A 7 6.44 7.26 9.71
C PRO A 7 7.10 5.87 9.85
N SER A 8 7.40 5.25 8.71
CA SER A 8 8.14 4.00 8.54
C SER A 8 9.36 4.19 7.64
N LEU A 9 10.29 3.23 7.63
CA LEU A 9 11.44 3.25 6.69
C LEU A 9 10.98 3.24 5.24
N LEU A 10 9.89 2.52 4.94
CA LEU A 10 9.29 2.50 3.61
C LEU A 10 8.75 3.88 3.19
N SER A 11 8.24 4.68 4.12
CA SER A 11 7.62 5.98 3.84
C SER A 11 8.60 7.16 3.74
N LEU A 12 9.91 6.95 3.94
CA LEU A 12 10.87 8.06 3.98
C LEU A 12 10.86 8.96 2.73
N PRO A 13 10.77 8.43 1.49
CA PRO A 13 10.66 9.28 0.31
C PRO A 13 9.33 10.02 0.22
N LEU A 14 8.23 9.37 0.62
CA LEU A 14 6.90 10.00 0.65
C LEU A 14 6.88 11.22 1.58
N LEU A 15 7.63 11.15 2.69
CA LEU A 15 7.74 12.23 3.67
C LEU A 15 8.81 13.29 3.30
N GLY A 16 9.51 13.13 2.17
CA GLY A 16 10.52 14.09 1.70
C GLY A 16 11.84 14.09 2.48
N PHE A 17 12.13 13.01 3.24
CA PHE A 17 13.41 12.92 3.97
C PHE A 17 14.58 12.50 3.07
N ILE A 18 14.30 11.68 2.06
CA ILE A 18 15.30 11.13 1.14
C ILE A 18 14.67 10.97 -0.25
N GLU A 19 15.49 10.95 -1.29
CA GLU A 19 15.02 10.68 -2.65
C GLU A 19 14.63 9.21 -2.83
N GLN A 20 13.66 8.94 -3.70
CA GLN A 20 13.18 7.57 -3.97
C GLN A 20 14.25 6.69 -4.64
N ASP A 21 15.20 7.28 -5.37
CA ASP A 21 16.30 6.59 -6.04
C ASP A 21 17.57 6.49 -5.18
N ASP A 22 17.53 6.94 -3.92
CA ASP A 22 18.67 6.84 -3.01
C ASP A 22 19.12 5.37 -2.86
N PRO A 23 20.41 5.05 -3.08
CA PRO A 23 20.87 3.67 -3.10
C PRO A 23 20.75 2.97 -1.73
N ILE A 24 20.84 3.72 -0.62
CA ILE A 24 20.68 3.20 0.73
C ILE A 24 19.20 2.94 1.00
N TYR A 25 18.30 3.82 0.57
CA TYR A 25 16.86 3.61 0.61
C TYR A 25 16.46 2.36 -0.18
N LEU A 26 16.91 2.23 -1.44
CA LEU A 26 16.58 1.07 -2.27
C LEU A 26 17.10 -0.24 -1.65
N ALA A 27 18.29 -0.23 -1.04
CA ALA A 27 18.81 -1.37 -0.29
C ALA A 27 17.96 -1.68 0.95
N THR A 28 17.48 -0.65 1.64
CA THR A 28 16.60 -0.76 2.81
C THR A 28 15.24 -1.30 2.40
N ARG A 29 14.61 -0.74 1.35
CA ARG A 29 13.35 -1.17 0.74
C ARG A 29 13.34 -2.66 0.45
N ARG A 30 14.39 -3.19 -0.21
CA ARG A 30 14.52 -4.63 -0.48
C ARG A 30 14.56 -5.49 0.79
N LYS A 31 15.17 -4.98 1.88
CA LYS A 31 15.24 -5.70 3.15
C LYS A 31 13.93 -5.64 3.94
N ILE A 32 13.22 -4.51 3.90
CA ILE A 32 11.97 -4.34 4.66
C ILE A 32 10.78 -5.03 3.98
N LEU A 33 10.81 -5.18 2.65
CA LEU A 33 9.83 -5.91 1.84
C LEU A 33 10.17 -7.40 1.66
N SER A 34 10.90 -8.00 2.62
CA SER A 34 11.28 -9.41 2.56
C SER A 34 11.09 -10.10 3.91
N ALA A 35 10.38 -11.23 3.90
CA ALA A 35 10.19 -12.07 5.09
C ALA A 35 11.51 -12.63 5.66
N LYS A 36 12.59 -12.65 4.86
CA LYS A 36 13.91 -13.10 5.30
C LYS A 36 14.60 -12.10 6.23
N THR A 37 14.25 -10.82 6.13
CA THR A 37 14.99 -9.72 6.78
C THR A 37 14.11 -8.77 7.58
N ASN A 38 12.80 -8.78 7.36
CA ASN A 38 11.82 -8.08 8.18
C ASN A 38 10.88 -9.09 8.84
N PRO A 39 10.92 -9.25 10.18
CA PRO A 39 10.03 -10.17 10.89
C PRO A 39 8.54 -9.80 10.76
N TYR A 40 8.24 -8.55 10.34
CA TYR A 40 6.88 -8.08 10.13
C TYR A 40 6.48 -8.01 8.65
N PHE A 41 7.34 -8.42 7.71
CA PHE A 41 6.88 -8.66 6.35
C PHE A 41 6.24 -10.04 6.29
N LEU A 42 4.92 -10.06 6.21
CA LEU A 42 4.12 -11.27 6.22
C LEU A 42 3.72 -11.62 4.80
N ASN A 43 3.91 -12.88 4.43
CA ASN A 43 3.64 -13.37 3.09
C ASN A 43 2.81 -14.66 3.17
N GLY A 44 1.50 -14.52 2.99
CA GLY A 44 0.56 -15.64 3.00
C GLY A 44 -0.19 -15.76 1.68
N PRO A 45 -0.97 -16.84 1.50
CA PRO A 45 -1.70 -17.12 0.26
C PRO A 45 -2.80 -16.10 -0.07
N LYS A 46 -3.28 -15.32 0.90
CA LYS A 46 -4.39 -14.38 0.72
C LYS A 46 -3.95 -12.92 0.67
N PHE A 47 -2.84 -12.59 1.32
CA PHE A 47 -2.33 -11.23 1.36
C PHE A 47 -0.83 -11.22 1.69
N SER A 48 -0.13 -10.17 1.28
CA SER A 48 1.27 -9.95 1.64
C SER A 48 1.56 -8.46 1.82
N GLY A 49 2.35 -8.14 2.83
CA GLY A 49 2.66 -6.76 3.20
C GLY A 49 3.35 -6.67 4.56
N ILE A 50 3.67 -5.46 4.98
CA ILE A 50 4.22 -5.21 6.31
C ILE A 50 3.07 -5.11 7.31
N GLY A 51 3.21 -5.79 8.44
CA GLY A 51 2.35 -5.66 9.62
C GLY A 51 3.05 -4.87 10.71
N GLY A 52 2.99 -5.40 11.92
CA GLY A 52 3.63 -4.81 13.09
C GLY A 52 3.33 -5.62 14.35
N PRO A 53 4.01 -5.36 15.48
CA PRO A 53 3.72 -6.04 16.72
C PRO A 53 2.30 -5.78 17.23
N HIS A 54 1.65 -4.69 16.78
CA HIS A 54 0.32 -4.29 17.23
C HIS A 54 -0.78 -5.31 16.90
N GLN A 55 -0.73 -5.94 15.72
CA GLN A 55 -1.73 -6.93 15.27
C GLN A 55 -1.15 -8.35 15.15
N GLY A 56 0.04 -8.58 15.72
CA GLY A 56 0.72 -9.87 15.72
C GLY A 56 1.27 -10.30 14.35
N LEU A 57 1.78 -11.53 14.30
CA LEU A 57 2.58 -12.04 13.16
C LEU A 57 1.76 -12.72 12.05
N LYS A 58 0.44 -12.48 12.02
CA LYS A 58 -0.44 -13.01 10.97
C LYS A 58 -1.16 -11.91 10.20
N ASN A 59 -1.10 -10.67 10.67
CA ASN A 59 -1.89 -9.56 10.13
C ASN A 59 -0.98 -8.51 9.48
N ALA A 60 -1.06 -8.40 8.15
CA ALA A 60 -0.38 -7.35 7.38
C ALA A 60 -1.35 -6.21 7.07
N TRP A 61 -0.83 -5.01 6.92
CA TRP A 61 -1.64 -3.81 6.83
C TRP A 61 -1.72 -3.33 5.38
N PRO A 62 -2.94 -3.13 4.82
CA PRO A 62 -3.11 -2.54 3.49
C PRO A 62 -2.35 -1.22 3.31
N MET A 63 -2.27 -0.41 4.38
CA MET A 63 -1.53 0.85 4.35
C MET A 63 -0.05 0.68 3.97
N SER A 64 0.63 -0.38 4.42
CA SER A 64 2.02 -0.63 4.01
C SER A 64 2.16 -0.91 2.51
N VAL A 65 1.18 -1.58 1.92
CA VAL A 65 1.13 -1.91 0.49
C VAL A 65 0.80 -0.66 -0.34
N LEU A 66 0.01 0.26 0.20
CA LEU A 66 -0.25 1.57 -0.41
C LEU A 66 0.99 2.47 -0.38
N VAL A 67 1.72 2.49 0.74
CA VAL A 67 3.01 3.20 0.82
C VAL A 67 4.02 2.57 -0.14
N GLN A 68 4.03 1.24 -0.28
CA GLN A 68 4.86 0.54 -1.27
C GLN A 68 4.57 1.07 -2.69
N ALA A 69 3.30 1.21 -3.08
CA ALA A 69 2.90 1.77 -4.37
C ALA A 69 3.29 3.26 -4.54
N LEU A 70 3.23 4.06 -3.48
CA LEU A 70 3.61 5.48 -3.51
C LEU A 70 5.12 5.72 -3.63
N THR A 71 5.93 4.69 -3.41
CA THR A 71 7.39 4.81 -3.27
C THR A 71 8.15 3.95 -4.28
N THR A 72 7.54 3.72 -5.44
CA THR A 72 8.12 3.03 -6.60
C THR A 72 7.72 3.70 -7.91
N ASP A 73 8.55 3.52 -8.94
CA ASP A 73 8.26 3.93 -10.31
C ASP A 73 7.90 2.77 -11.23
N ASP A 74 7.94 1.53 -10.72
CA ASP A 74 7.52 0.34 -11.46
C ASP A 74 5.99 0.27 -11.53
N GLU A 75 5.43 0.52 -12.72
CA GLU A 75 3.99 0.47 -12.96
C GLU A 75 3.39 -0.92 -12.67
N ALA A 76 4.14 -2.00 -12.88
CA ALA A 76 3.67 -3.35 -12.57
C ALA A 76 3.57 -3.55 -11.05
N GLU A 77 4.55 -3.07 -10.27
CA GLU A 77 4.52 -3.11 -8.81
C GLU A 77 3.34 -2.29 -8.25
N ILE A 78 3.08 -1.12 -8.82
CA ILE A 78 1.95 -0.25 -8.43
C ILE A 78 0.62 -0.98 -8.63
N ILE A 79 0.39 -1.54 -9.82
CA ILE A 79 -0.85 -2.24 -10.12
C ILE A 79 -1.02 -3.47 -9.24
N GLU A 80 0.06 -4.23 -9.00
CA GLU A 80 0.02 -5.39 -8.10
C GLU A 80 -0.38 -4.97 -6.67
N CYS A 81 0.20 -3.88 -6.16
CA CYS A 81 -0.15 -3.34 -4.84
C CYS A 81 -1.63 -2.92 -4.76
N LEU A 82 -2.12 -2.21 -5.77
CA LEU A 82 -3.52 -1.77 -5.83
C LEU A 82 -4.49 -2.93 -5.89
N GLU A 83 -4.26 -3.92 -6.75
CA GLU A 83 -5.11 -5.11 -6.84
C GLU A 83 -5.09 -5.90 -5.54
N ARG A 84 -3.91 -6.05 -4.91
CA ARG A 84 -3.80 -6.72 -3.62
C ARG A 84 -4.66 -6.05 -2.55
N VAL A 85 -4.62 -4.73 -2.44
CA VAL A 85 -5.44 -3.95 -1.48
C VAL A 85 -6.93 -4.01 -1.84
N LYS A 86 -7.28 -3.87 -3.12
CA LYS A 86 -8.68 -3.95 -3.58
C LYS A 86 -9.31 -5.30 -3.25
N ASN A 87 -8.59 -6.40 -3.45
CA ASN A 87 -9.07 -7.77 -3.22
C ASN A 87 -9.45 -8.07 -1.77
N VAL A 88 -8.93 -7.30 -0.81
CA VAL A 88 -9.24 -7.46 0.63
C VAL A 88 -10.16 -6.36 1.18
N SER A 89 -10.47 -5.34 0.37
CA SER A 89 -11.34 -4.22 0.73
C SER A 89 -12.82 -4.56 0.49
N VAL A 90 -13.31 -5.65 1.10
CA VAL A 90 -14.60 -6.28 0.76
C VAL A 90 -15.83 -5.39 0.99
N PHE A 91 -15.74 -4.38 1.85
CA PHE A 91 -16.80 -3.42 2.13
C PHE A 91 -16.65 -2.09 1.35
N GLY A 92 -15.72 -2.02 0.38
CA GLY A 92 -15.41 -0.79 -0.35
C GLY A 92 -14.65 0.25 0.47
N LEU A 93 -14.12 -0.14 1.63
CA LEU A 93 -13.29 0.67 2.51
C LEU A 93 -11.98 -0.08 2.84
N ILE A 94 -10.95 0.67 3.19
CA ILE A 94 -9.67 0.13 3.63
C ILE A 94 -9.74 -0.17 5.13
N ASN A 95 -9.42 -1.41 5.47
CA ASN A 95 -9.28 -1.89 6.84
C ASN A 95 -7.86 -1.68 7.37
N GLU A 96 -7.66 -1.82 8.69
CA GLU A 96 -6.35 -1.66 9.31
C GLU A 96 -5.39 -2.81 8.96
N SER A 97 -5.83 -4.04 9.15
CA SER A 97 -5.00 -5.22 8.90
C SER A 97 -5.80 -6.41 8.37
N VAL A 98 -5.13 -7.30 7.65
CA VAL A 98 -5.66 -8.51 7.03
C VAL A 98 -4.84 -9.72 7.45
N ASN A 99 -5.51 -10.79 7.88
CA ASN A 99 -4.89 -12.07 8.12
C ASN A 99 -4.38 -12.66 6.79
N VAL A 100 -3.06 -12.82 6.66
CA VAL A 100 -2.40 -13.21 5.41
C VAL A 100 -2.73 -14.63 4.94
N GLU A 101 -3.16 -15.49 5.87
CA GLU A 101 -3.51 -16.89 5.59
C GLU A 101 -4.96 -17.06 5.19
N THR A 102 -5.88 -16.39 5.90
CA THR A 102 -7.33 -16.57 5.70
C THR A 102 -7.95 -15.50 4.81
N GLY A 103 -7.29 -14.35 4.66
CA GLY A 103 -7.84 -13.20 3.95
C GLY A 103 -8.99 -12.58 4.73
N VAL A 104 -9.96 -12.03 3.99
CA VAL A 104 -11.15 -11.37 4.53
C VAL A 104 -12.39 -12.06 3.99
N ASP A 105 -13.29 -12.47 4.88
CA ASP A 105 -14.62 -12.97 4.47
C ASP A 105 -15.49 -11.82 3.92
N VAL A 106 -16.13 -12.05 2.77
CA VAL A 106 -16.90 -11.02 2.06
C VAL A 106 -18.22 -10.63 2.72
N HIS A 107 -18.74 -11.47 3.63
CA HIS A 107 -20.01 -11.25 4.31
C HIS A 107 -19.81 -10.76 5.75
N SER A 108 -18.93 -11.40 6.52
CA SER A 108 -18.68 -11.06 7.91
C SER A 108 -17.54 -10.06 8.11
N GLY A 109 -16.61 -9.98 7.15
CA GLY A 109 -15.36 -9.25 7.32
C GLY A 109 -14.35 -9.99 8.19
N ASP A 110 -14.60 -11.24 8.57
CA ASP A 110 -13.67 -12.00 9.41
C ASP A 110 -12.29 -12.10 8.76
N GLY A 111 -11.26 -11.91 9.59
CA GLY A 111 -9.87 -11.83 9.13
C GLY A 111 -9.38 -10.42 8.85
N MET A 112 -10.22 -9.38 9.01
CA MET A 112 -9.78 -7.98 9.06
C MET A 112 -9.84 -7.37 10.47
N THR A 113 -9.09 -6.30 10.70
CA THR A 113 -9.27 -5.39 11.85
C THR A 113 -9.69 -4.00 11.40
N ARG A 114 -10.52 -3.32 12.20
CA ARG A 114 -11.07 -1.97 11.94
C ARG A 114 -11.63 -1.85 10.52
N PRO A 115 -12.85 -2.38 10.27
CA PRO A 115 -13.44 -2.44 8.93
C PRO A 115 -13.63 -1.07 8.27
N TRP A 116 -13.60 -0.01 9.06
CA TRP A 116 -13.54 1.36 8.59
C TRP A 116 -12.40 2.09 9.27
N PHE A 117 -11.33 2.36 8.52
CA PHE A 117 -10.20 3.11 9.03
C PHE A 117 -9.94 4.35 8.18
N ALA A 118 -10.41 5.50 8.67
CA ALA A 118 -10.37 6.77 7.95
C ALA A 118 -8.96 7.14 7.45
N TRP A 119 -7.93 6.91 8.26
CA TRP A 119 -6.55 7.19 7.84
C TRP A 119 -6.11 6.32 6.67
N ALA A 120 -6.34 5.00 6.73
CA ALA A 120 -5.99 4.10 5.62
C ALA A 120 -6.78 4.44 4.34
N ASN A 121 -8.04 4.86 4.47
CA ASN A 121 -8.83 5.38 3.35
C ASN A 121 -8.20 6.64 2.73
N SER A 122 -7.70 7.57 3.56
CA SER A 122 -7.02 8.77 3.08
C SER A 122 -5.71 8.44 2.36
N VAL A 123 -4.93 7.45 2.84
CA VAL A 123 -3.72 6.99 2.14
C VAL A 123 -4.08 6.36 0.78
N PHE A 124 -5.18 5.60 0.70
CA PHE A 124 -5.65 5.08 -0.59
C PHE A 124 -6.07 6.21 -1.54
N ALA A 125 -6.78 7.22 -1.04
CA ALA A 125 -7.13 8.40 -1.83
C ALA A 125 -5.87 9.12 -2.34
N GLU A 126 -4.83 9.29 -1.51
CA GLU A 126 -3.55 9.86 -1.91
C GLU A 126 -2.88 9.09 -3.05
N VAL A 127 -2.92 7.75 -3.02
CA VAL A 127 -2.43 6.91 -4.12
C VAL A 127 -3.18 7.22 -5.41
N VAL A 128 -4.52 7.23 -5.37
CA VAL A 128 -5.35 7.49 -6.56
C VAL A 128 -5.10 8.89 -7.12
N LEU A 129 -5.02 9.91 -6.27
CA LEU A 129 -4.74 11.28 -6.69
C LEU A 129 -3.33 11.41 -7.29
N THR A 130 -2.33 10.80 -6.67
CA THR A 130 -0.95 10.78 -7.18
C THR A 130 -0.88 10.12 -8.55
N LEU A 131 -1.56 8.98 -8.74
CA LEU A 131 -1.61 8.29 -10.02
C LEU A 131 -2.41 9.07 -11.06
N ALA A 132 -3.47 9.77 -10.67
CA ALA A 132 -4.22 10.62 -11.58
C ALA A 132 -3.31 11.65 -12.24
N GLU A 133 -2.42 12.30 -11.48
CA GLU A 133 -1.52 13.32 -12.04
C GLU A 133 -0.29 12.73 -12.74
N LYS A 134 0.36 11.75 -12.11
CA LYS A 134 1.64 11.22 -12.61
C LYS A 134 1.47 10.15 -13.68
N ARG A 135 0.43 9.33 -13.58
CA ARG A 135 0.22 8.11 -14.38
C ARG A 135 -1.26 7.86 -14.69
N PRO A 136 -1.99 8.83 -15.28
CA PRO A 136 -3.45 8.74 -15.46
C PRO A 136 -3.90 7.51 -16.26
N GLY A 137 -3.04 7.00 -17.15
CA GLY A 137 -3.29 5.78 -17.92
C GLY A 137 -3.54 4.54 -17.07
N LEU A 138 -2.94 4.45 -15.87
CA LEU A 138 -3.08 3.29 -14.99
C LEU A 138 -4.47 3.16 -14.36
N ILE A 139 -5.15 4.28 -14.12
CA ILE A 139 -6.44 4.28 -13.41
C ILE A 139 -7.63 4.71 -14.28
N PHE A 140 -7.39 5.46 -15.36
CA PHE A 140 -8.46 5.90 -16.27
C PHE A 140 -8.47 5.17 -17.61
N GLY A 141 -7.46 4.33 -17.91
CA GLY A 141 -7.31 3.69 -19.22
C GLY A 141 -7.06 4.68 -20.38
N ARG A 142 -6.83 5.96 -20.07
CA ARG A 142 -6.58 7.04 -21.01
C ARG A 142 -5.23 7.69 -20.69
N LYS A 143 -4.40 7.87 -21.72
CA LYS A 143 -3.17 8.66 -21.62
C LYS A 143 -3.48 10.15 -21.84
N GLY A 144 -2.67 11.02 -21.25
CA GLY A 144 -2.81 12.47 -21.34
C GLY A 144 -2.36 13.14 -20.05
N ARG A 145 -2.47 14.46 -20.00
CA ARG A 145 -2.26 15.23 -18.76
C ARG A 145 -3.58 15.34 -18.02
N TYR A 146 -3.58 14.96 -16.75
CA TYR A 146 -4.70 15.14 -15.85
C TYR A 146 -4.22 15.93 -14.63
N VAL A 147 -5.01 16.91 -14.20
CA VAL A 147 -4.73 17.73 -13.01
C VAL A 147 -5.86 17.54 -12.02
N VAL A 148 -5.52 17.19 -10.78
CA VAL A 148 -6.52 16.96 -9.74
C VAL A 148 -7.29 18.26 -9.47
N GLY A 149 -8.62 18.18 -9.56
CA GLY A 149 -9.51 19.35 -9.40
C GLY A 149 -9.84 20.08 -10.71
N GLU A 150 -9.07 19.88 -11.78
CA GLU A 150 -9.31 20.51 -13.09
C GLU A 150 -9.79 19.50 -14.16
N GLY A 151 -9.28 18.26 -14.12
CA GLY A 151 -9.61 17.21 -15.08
C GLY A 151 -8.55 17.03 -16.17
N TRP A 152 -8.99 16.61 -17.36
CA TRP A 152 -8.09 16.42 -18.50
C TRP A 152 -7.71 17.76 -19.13
N ILE A 153 -6.42 17.96 -19.33
CA ILE A 153 -5.87 19.15 -19.99
C ILE A 153 -5.21 18.70 -21.31
N GLU A 154 -5.41 19.49 -22.37
CA GLU A 154 -4.82 19.28 -23.70
C GLU A 154 -3.29 19.36 -23.69
#